data_AF-A0A380S2C3-F1
#
_entry.id   AF-A0A380S2C3-F1
#
_cell.length_a   1.000
_cell.length_b   1.000
_cell.length_c   1.000
_cell.angle_alpha   90.00
_cell.angle_beta   90.00
_cell.angle_gamma   90.00
#
_symmetry.space_group_name_H-M   'P 1'
#
loop_
_entity.id
_entity.type
_entity.pdbx_description
1 polymer ?
#
loop_
_entity_poly.entity_id
_entity_poly.type
_entity_poly.pdbx_seq_one_letter_code
_entity_poly.pdbx_strand_id
1 'polypeptide(L)'
;MQFLKKAAAAVLAMAMAAGFTGCFNSEKKNIDAVIKVTDQYVEALSNFDAEGVLELSNWDEDDEEYQEVSKLLDLDFYSTQVTKEEIEYYKYIASTITYSSDDGRITLEDDEATLKIQYKLVNWKPVFAETYDDFDEVLKALKDCDDTITVKETLNFKKEKDGWKLTKISKLGEAFSFVYALPNVILEPQPTGDEPSTSESSSQVSDLYKEAREAYLYLLGTKEAAIRKAEKIYGKSFCNYVDLNGDSVPELLFVSADKPDDDNSSASLHVYEYNEYAGEVLEVITINEIAYTAEGGSFFIYTTASNLVITTHSGESSNHHVVTYVYDLHLALSDTYQRDEHYSYDPNTDKETTTYEYYQATKTGTVSCDESIYKNAIQKLVDKVVLVVGYDYLPVKDSLEYAINNAIKLPFESYDDVTAEIKAEG
;
A
#
# COMPACT_ATOMS: atom_id res chain seq x y z
N MET A 1 31.23 5.01 4.20
CA MET A 1 31.33 6.43 3.79
C MET A 1 30.93 7.31 4.97
N GLN A 2 31.79 8.23 5.39
CA GLN A 2 31.49 9.26 6.40
C GLN A 2 31.02 10.52 5.65
N PHE A 3 29.73 10.84 5.60
CA PHE A 3 29.09 12.13 5.23
C PHE A 3 27.57 11.80 5.28
N LEU A 4 26.68 12.33 6.12
CA LEU A 4 26.50 13.62 6.76
C LEU A 4 26.09 13.44 8.24
N LYS A 5 26.93 13.92 9.17
CA LYS A 5 26.46 14.46 10.45
C LYS A 5 26.43 15.97 10.30
N LYS A 6 25.24 16.57 10.39
CA LYS A 6 24.91 17.99 10.65
C LYS A 6 23.87 18.53 9.66
N ALA A 7 22.63 18.73 10.15
CA ALA A 7 21.82 19.91 9.84
C ALA A 7 20.56 20.03 10.74
N ALA A 8 20.69 20.00 12.07
CA ALA A 8 19.67 20.59 12.93
C ALA A 8 19.88 22.11 12.96
N ALA A 9 19.29 22.83 12.01
CA ALA A 9 19.27 24.29 11.99
C ALA A 9 17.88 24.79 12.37
N ALA A 10 17.55 24.75 13.67
CA ALA A 10 16.37 25.41 14.20
C ALA A 10 16.58 26.94 14.20
N VAL A 11 15.95 27.66 13.27
CA VAL A 11 15.92 29.13 13.29
C VAL A 11 14.73 29.58 14.13
N LEU A 12 14.92 29.63 15.45
CA LEU A 12 13.94 30.16 16.40
C LEU A 12 14.15 31.67 16.56
N ALA A 13 13.36 32.47 15.82
CA ALA A 13 13.36 33.92 15.93
C ALA A 13 12.62 34.38 17.20
N MET A 14 13.34 34.52 18.32
CA MET A 14 12.82 35.06 19.58
C MET A 14 12.48 36.55 19.46
N ALA A 15 11.20 36.89 19.28
CA ALA A 15 10.69 38.24 19.46
C ALA A 15 10.39 38.51 20.95
N MET A 16 11.43 38.82 21.75
CA MET A 16 11.28 39.30 23.12
C MET A 16 10.92 40.79 23.14
N ALA A 17 9.67 41.13 23.49
CA ALA A 17 9.26 42.49 23.83
C ALA A 17 8.78 42.57 25.30
N ALA A 18 9.75 42.88 26.16
CA ALA A 18 9.72 43.73 27.36
C ALA A 18 8.44 43.86 28.21
N GLY A 19 8.55 43.42 29.47
CA GLY A 19 7.90 44.06 30.63
C GLY A 19 7.69 43.12 31.81
N PHE A 20 8.37 43.36 32.95
CA PHE A 20 8.27 42.76 34.30
C PHE A 20 9.49 41.95 34.81
N THR A 21 10.54 42.66 35.23
CA THR A 21 11.84 42.16 35.70
C THR A 21 11.86 41.38 37.04
N GLY A 22 10.88 40.52 37.33
CA GLY A 22 10.85 39.68 38.54
C GLY A 22 10.45 38.21 38.32
N CYS A 23 9.53 37.94 37.37
CA CYS A 23 9.09 36.57 36.99
C CYS A 23 9.75 36.05 35.70
N PHE A 24 10.48 36.90 34.97
CA PHE A 24 11.03 36.54 33.64
C PHE A 24 12.12 35.46 33.67
N ASN A 25 12.89 35.34 34.75
CA ASN A 25 13.99 34.36 34.78
C ASN A 25 13.48 32.91 34.94
N SER A 26 12.38 32.69 35.67
CA SER A 26 11.77 31.36 35.80
C SER A 26 11.02 30.96 34.54
N GLU A 27 10.26 31.89 33.94
CA GLU A 27 9.55 31.65 32.68
C GLU A 27 10.52 31.36 31.54
N LYS A 28 11.56 32.18 31.35
CA LYS A 28 12.57 31.93 30.31
C LYS A 28 13.24 30.57 30.48
N LYS A 29 13.59 30.19 31.71
CA LYS A 29 14.17 28.87 31.99
C LYS A 29 13.21 27.72 31.66
N ASN A 30 11.92 27.89 31.91
CA ASN A 30 10.91 26.89 31.54
C ASN A 30 10.74 26.82 30.01
N ILE A 31 10.68 27.96 29.33
CA ILE A 31 10.63 28.03 27.86
C ILE A 31 11.85 27.31 27.25
N ASP A 32 13.07 27.65 27.69
CA ASP A 32 14.30 27.02 27.22
C ASP A 32 14.30 25.51 27.46
N ALA A 33 13.70 25.04 28.58
CA ALA A 33 13.57 23.63 28.88
C ALA A 33 12.54 22.93 27.97
N VAL A 34 11.39 23.54 27.70
CA VAL A 34 10.37 23.00 26.77
C VAL A 34 10.92 22.93 25.34
N ILE A 35 11.64 23.96 24.89
CA ILE A 35 12.33 23.95 23.58
C ILE A 35 13.32 22.80 23.53
N LYS A 36 14.11 22.60 24.59
CA LYS A 36 15.05 21.49 24.65
C LYS A 36 14.37 20.12 24.52
N VAL A 37 13.26 19.89 25.21
CA VAL A 37 12.48 18.65 25.07
C VAL A 37 11.95 18.51 23.64
N THR A 38 11.49 19.61 23.04
CA THR A 38 11.03 19.64 21.63
C THR A 38 12.15 19.28 20.67
N ASP A 39 13.36 19.85 20.85
CA ASP A 39 14.53 19.56 20.02
C ASP A 39 14.90 18.07 20.11
N GLN A 40 14.91 17.50 21.32
CA GLN A 40 15.20 16.09 21.55
C GLN A 40 14.12 15.19 20.95
N TYR A 41 12.86 15.60 21.04
CA TYR A 41 11.74 14.87 20.45
C TYR A 41 11.83 14.84 18.93
N VAL A 42 12.05 15.97 18.27
CA VAL A 42 12.20 16.01 16.81
C VAL A 42 13.47 15.29 16.35
N GLU A 43 14.55 15.31 17.14
CA GLU A 43 15.73 14.49 16.89
C GLU A 43 15.40 12.98 16.96
N ALA A 44 14.62 12.55 17.95
CA ALA A 44 14.17 11.17 18.06
C ALA A 44 13.28 10.76 16.87
N LEU A 45 12.33 11.61 16.46
CA LEU A 45 11.53 11.40 15.25
C LEU A 45 12.43 11.22 14.01
N SER A 46 13.39 12.12 13.83
CA SER A 46 14.29 12.10 12.67
C SER A 46 15.18 10.85 12.61
N ASN A 47 15.33 10.14 13.74
CA ASN A 47 16.14 8.95 13.87
C ASN A 47 15.34 7.65 13.98
N PHE A 48 14.00 7.69 13.91
CA PHE A 48 13.14 6.53 14.22
C PHE A 48 13.42 5.95 15.61
N ASP A 49 13.56 6.82 16.61
CA ASP A 49 13.90 6.43 17.98
C ASP A 49 12.65 6.45 18.88
N ALA A 50 11.86 5.39 18.82
CA ALA A 50 10.64 5.24 19.62
C ALA A 50 10.93 5.34 21.13
N GLU A 51 11.96 4.64 21.60
CA GLU A 51 12.39 4.67 23.01
C GLU A 51 12.76 6.11 23.42
N GLY A 52 13.51 6.83 22.59
CA GLY A 52 13.84 8.23 22.83
C GLY A 52 12.63 9.15 22.93
N VAL A 53 11.56 8.92 22.14
CA VAL A 53 10.30 9.68 22.26
C VAL A 53 9.58 9.35 23.57
N LEU A 54 9.45 8.06 23.90
CA LEU A 54 8.77 7.60 25.11
C LEU A 54 9.51 8.05 26.39
N GLU A 55 10.85 8.09 26.36
CA GLU A 55 11.65 8.64 27.47
C GLU A 55 11.42 10.15 27.68
N LEU A 56 10.94 10.88 26.67
CA LEU A 56 10.61 12.31 26.76
C LEU A 56 9.15 12.56 27.14
N SER A 57 8.30 11.53 27.14
CA SER A 57 6.90 11.62 27.52
C SER A 57 6.65 11.16 28.96
N ASN A 58 5.41 11.30 29.39
CA ASN A 58 4.91 10.67 30.62
C ASN A 58 3.84 9.60 30.32
N TRP A 59 3.82 9.11 29.09
CA TRP A 59 2.85 8.12 28.64
C TRP A 59 3.19 6.73 29.17
N ASP A 60 2.16 5.92 29.41
CA ASP A 60 2.29 4.49 29.66
C ASP A 60 1.65 3.68 28.52
N GLU A 61 1.76 2.35 28.60
CA GLU A 61 1.27 1.43 27.56
C GLU A 61 -0.25 1.56 27.30
N ASP A 62 -1.04 2.13 28.20
CA ASP A 62 -2.48 2.29 28.01
C ASP A 62 -2.84 3.61 27.27
N ASP A 63 -1.89 4.53 27.10
CA ASP A 63 -2.11 5.82 26.43
C ASP A 63 -2.09 5.69 24.90
N GLU A 64 -3.01 6.40 24.22
CA GLU A 64 -3.11 6.42 22.75
C GLU A 64 -1.81 6.87 22.09
N GLU A 65 -1.16 7.89 22.65
CA GLU A 65 0.11 8.43 22.14
C GLU A 65 1.28 7.43 22.28
N TYR A 66 1.28 6.60 23.33
CA TYR A 66 2.28 5.54 23.47
C TYR A 66 2.16 4.51 22.36
N GLN A 67 0.92 4.07 22.11
CA GLN A 67 0.62 3.09 21.06
C GLN A 67 0.93 3.65 19.67
N GLU A 68 0.58 4.91 19.41
CA GLU A 68 0.89 5.59 18.15
C GLU A 68 2.41 5.67 17.92
N VAL A 69 3.20 6.08 18.92
CA VAL A 69 4.67 6.14 18.80
C VAL A 69 5.27 4.76 18.60
N SER A 70 4.84 3.77 19.39
CA SER A 70 5.35 2.40 19.28
C SER A 70 5.06 1.84 17.89
N LYS A 71 3.87 2.08 17.34
CA LYS A 71 3.51 1.62 16.00
C LYS A 71 4.29 2.34 14.89
N LEU A 72 4.42 3.67 14.96
CA LEU A 72 4.98 4.48 13.88
C LEU A 72 6.51 4.47 13.84
N LEU A 73 7.18 4.35 14.99
CA LEU A 73 8.63 4.51 15.09
C LEU A 73 9.38 3.21 15.40
N ASP A 74 8.70 2.13 15.77
CA ASP A 74 9.37 0.86 16.03
C ASP A 74 9.83 0.20 14.73
N LEU A 75 11.12 0.37 14.42
CA LEU A 75 11.73 -0.26 13.25
C LEU A 75 11.74 -1.78 13.33
N ASP A 76 11.66 -2.38 14.52
CA ASP A 76 11.58 -3.84 14.65
C ASP A 76 10.23 -4.34 14.13
N PHE A 77 9.14 -3.58 14.35
CA PHE A 77 7.82 -3.84 13.75
C PHE A 77 7.87 -3.81 12.21
N TYR A 78 8.57 -2.83 11.63
CA TYR A 78 8.72 -2.73 10.18
C TYR A 78 9.70 -3.76 9.61
N SER A 79 10.73 -4.16 10.36
CA SER A 79 11.77 -5.08 9.89
C SER A 79 11.29 -6.47 9.49
N THR A 80 10.07 -6.84 9.90
CA THR A 80 9.41 -8.08 9.51
C THR A 80 8.43 -7.90 8.34
N GLN A 81 7.94 -6.67 8.09
CA GLN A 81 6.90 -6.38 7.10
C GLN A 81 7.43 -5.73 5.81
N VAL A 82 8.58 -5.05 5.90
CA VAL A 82 9.22 -4.37 4.77
C VAL A 82 10.68 -4.81 4.64
N THR A 83 11.18 -4.77 3.40
CA THR A 83 12.58 -5.04 3.06
C THR A 83 13.51 -4.01 3.70
N LYS A 84 14.82 -4.35 3.77
CA LYS A 84 15.80 -3.44 4.37
C LYS A 84 15.95 -2.16 3.57
N GLU A 85 15.83 -2.28 2.27
CA GLU A 85 15.85 -1.21 1.28
C GLU A 85 14.69 -0.24 1.54
N GLU A 86 13.51 -0.76 1.91
CA GLU A 86 12.34 0.06 2.22
C GLU A 86 12.52 0.88 3.51
N ILE A 87 13.14 0.27 4.51
CA ILE A 87 13.52 0.96 5.76
C ILE A 87 14.51 2.10 5.48
N GLU A 88 15.38 1.99 4.47
CA GLU A 88 16.38 3.03 4.19
C GLU A 88 15.74 4.34 3.69
N TYR A 89 14.72 4.27 2.83
CA TYR A 89 14.05 5.48 2.39
C TYR A 89 13.07 6.02 3.45
N TYR A 90 12.44 5.19 4.29
CA TYR A 90 11.70 5.68 5.45
C TYR A 90 12.61 6.49 6.37
N LYS A 91 13.78 5.94 6.73
CA LYS A 91 14.80 6.65 7.51
C LYS A 91 15.25 7.92 6.83
N TYR A 92 15.41 7.91 5.51
CA TYR A 92 15.75 9.11 4.77
C TYR A 92 14.69 10.19 4.91
N ILE A 93 13.41 9.87 4.64
CA ILE A 93 12.30 10.83 4.76
C ILE A 93 12.23 11.39 6.18
N ALA A 94 12.28 10.53 7.20
CA ALA A 94 12.33 10.98 8.60
C ALA A 94 13.52 11.89 8.89
N SER A 95 14.71 11.59 8.35
CA SER A 95 15.90 12.41 8.56
C SER A 95 15.80 13.83 7.97
N THR A 96 14.82 14.07 7.09
CA THR A 96 14.53 15.40 6.55
C THR A 96 13.58 16.21 7.45
N ILE A 97 12.99 15.60 8.48
CA ILE A 97 12.10 16.27 9.41
C ILE A 97 12.88 17.39 10.11
N THR A 98 12.39 18.59 9.91
CA THR A 98 12.77 19.79 10.64
C THR A 98 11.51 20.42 11.19
N TYR A 99 11.64 21.30 12.17
CA TYR A 99 10.48 22.03 12.69
C TYR A 99 10.74 23.52 12.78
N SER A 100 9.66 24.29 12.68
CA SER A 100 9.61 25.71 13.01
C SER A 100 8.41 25.98 13.90
N SER A 101 8.45 27.06 14.70
CA SER A 101 7.28 27.47 15.47
C SER A 101 6.44 28.43 14.64
N ASP A 102 5.14 28.14 14.49
CA ASP A 102 4.24 28.88 13.61
C ASP A 102 4.10 30.36 14.03
N ASP A 103 4.29 30.68 15.32
CA ASP A 103 4.15 32.06 15.85
C ASP A 103 5.00 32.37 17.11
N GLY A 104 5.98 31.53 17.44
CA GLY A 104 7.01 31.81 18.46
C GLY A 104 6.53 31.96 19.90
N ARG A 105 5.31 31.54 20.26
CA ARG A 105 4.80 31.62 21.64
C ARG A 105 4.47 30.25 22.20
N ILE A 106 5.42 29.70 22.95
CA ILE A 106 5.10 28.69 23.97
C ILE A 106 4.15 29.36 24.96
N THR A 107 2.99 28.75 25.17
CA THR A 107 2.05 29.17 26.23
C THR A 107 2.45 28.41 27.48
N LEU A 108 2.72 29.10 28.58
CA LEU A 108 3.04 28.51 29.88
C LEU A 108 1.95 28.86 30.87
N GLU A 109 1.37 27.84 31.50
CA GLU A 109 0.38 27.98 32.57
C GLU A 109 0.80 27.08 33.73
N ASP A 110 1.39 27.66 34.77
CA ASP A 110 1.90 26.96 35.96
C ASP A 110 2.87 25.78 35.65
N ASP A 111 2.36 24.55 35.70
CA ASP A 111 3.06 23.30 35.41
C ASP A 111 2.75 22.73 34.03
N GLU A 112 2.05 23.47 33.16
CA GLU A 112 1.68 23.06 31.81
C GLU A 112 2.29 23.99 30.75
N ALA A 113 2.59 23.43 29.58
CA ALA A 113 3.03 24.20 28.42
C ALA A 113 2.39 23.69 27.13
N THR A 114 2.09 24.60 26.21
CA THR A 114 1.63 24.25 24.86
C THR A 114 2.51 24.94 23.83
N LEU A 115 2.99 24.17 22.85
CA LEU A 115 3.80 24.65 21.73
C LEU A 115 3.20 24.19 20.41
N LYS A 116 2.93 25.16 19.52
CA LYS A 116 2.55 24.90 18.14
C LYS A 116 3.77 24.92 17.24
N ILE A 117 3.98 23.84 16.51
CA ILE A 117 5.07 23.70 15.56
C ILE A 117 4.54 23.34 14.18
N GLN A 118 5.40 23.52 13.19
CA GLN A 118 5.23 23.02 11.84
C GLN A 118 6.40 22.12 11.52
N TYR A 119 6.13 20.84 11.28
CA TYR A 119 7.10 19.95 10.66
C TYR A 119 7.25 20.31 9.19
N LYS A 120 8.49 20.23 8.72
CA LYS A 120 8.84 20.32 7.31
C LYS A 120 9.72 19.12 6.97
N LEU A 121 9.29 18.33 6.00
CA LEU A 121 9.95 17.12 5.52
C LEU A 121 9.86 17.07 3.99
N VAL A 122 10.70 16.25 3.35
CA VAL A 122 10.67 16.06 1.90
C VAL A 122 9.27 15.65 1.41
N ASN A 123 8.85 16.20 0.27
CA ASN A 123 7.60 15.83 -0.36
C ASN A 123 7.75 14.50 -1.10
N TRP A 124 7.57 13.41 -0.35
CA TRP A 124 7.71 12.04 -0.84
C TRP A 124 6.56 11.60 -1.75
N LYS A 125 5.36 12.19 -1.62
CA LYS A 125 4.15 11.80 -2.36
C LYS A 125 4.34 11.77 -3.89
N PRO A 126 4.82 12.85 -4.55
CA PRO A 126 5.04 12.81 -5.99
C PRO A 126 6.16 11.85 -6.38
N VAL A 127 7.17 11.68 -5.51
CA VAL A 127 8.23 10.71 -5.75
C VAL A 127 7.64 9.30 -5.80
N PHE A 128 6.82 8.91 -4.82
CA PHE A 128 6.22 7.56 -4.77
C PHE A 128 5.18 7.31 -5.87
N ALA A 129 4.62 8.36 -6.46
CA ALA A 129 3.69 8.26 -7.59
C ALA A 129 4.39 7.97 -8.95
N GLU A 130 5.71 8.13 -9.03
CA GLU A 130 6.50 7.77 -10.22
C GLU A 130 6.95 6.30 -10.16
N THR A 131 7.15 5.69 -11.33
CA THR A 131 7.68 4.31 -11.45
C THR A 131 9.20 4.33 -11.54
N TYR A 132 9.86 3.49 -10.76
CA TYR A 132 11.32 3.33 -10.74
C TYR A 132 11.75 1.91 -11.02
N ASP A 133 12.97 1.76 -11.55
CA ASP A 133 13.54 0.45 -11.85
C ASP A 133 14.04 -0.27 -10.59
N ASP A 134 14.45 0.47 -9.55
CA ASP A 134 14.89 -0.08 -8.26
C ASP A 134 14.75 0.92 -7.09
N PHE A 135 15.00 0.44 -5.87
CA PHE A 135 14.93 1.26 -4.65
C PHE A 135 16.05 2.31 -4.54
N ASP A 136 17.20 2.11 -5.19
CA ASP A 136 18.29 3.10 -5.20
C ASP A 136 17.86 4.35 -5.99
N GLU A 137 17.11 4.17 -7.08
CA GLU A 137 16.52 5.24 -7.86
C GLU A 137 15.47 6.03 -7.05
N VAL A 138 14.60 5.35 -6.29
CA VAL A 138 13.66 6.01 -5.37
C VAL A 138 14.40 6.89 -4.37
N LEU A 139 15.42 6.34 -3.71
CA LEU A 139 16.19 7.07 -2.70
C LEU A 139 16.93 8.26 -3.32
N LYS A 140 17.39 8.13 -4.57
CA LYS A 140 17.99 9.24 -5.31
C LYS A 140 16.95 10.30 -5.66
N ALA A 141 15.78 9.93 -6.13
CA ALA A 141 14.69 10.86 -6.43
C ALA A 141 14.22 11.61 -5.19
N LEU A 142 14.12 10.94 -4.03
CA LEU A 142 13.88 11.59 -2.74
C LEU A 142 14.97 12.61 -2.38
N LYS A 143 16.25 12.29 -2.66
CA LYS A 143 17.37 13.21 -2.41
C LYS A 143 17.42 14.41 -3.34
N ASP A 144 16.94 14.22 -4.57
CA ASP A 144 16.87 15.26 -5.60
C ASP A 144 15.55 16.08 -5.50
N CYS A 145 14.62 15.69 -4.61
CA CYS A 145 13.37 16.40 -4.36
C CYS A 145 13.57 17.63 -3.47
N ASP A 146 13.42 18.82 -4.06
CA ASP A 146 13.48 20.10 -3.33
C ASP A 146 12.15 20.48 -2.67
N ASP A 147 11.05 19.82 -3.05
CA ASP A 147 9.72 20.08 -2.53
C ASP A 147 9.56 19.52 -1.12
N THR A 148 8.73 20.17 -0.31
CA THR A 148 8.49 19.78 1.08
C THR A 148 7.03 19.78 1.45
N ILE A 149 6.61 18.81 2.27
CA ILE A 149 5.32 18.82 2.94
C ILE A 149 5.44 19.58 4.26
N THR A 150 4.36 20.21 4.69
CA THR A 150 4.27 20.87 6.00
C THR A 150 3.12 20.29 6.79
N VAL A 151 3.40 19.83 8.01
CA VAL A 151 2.40 19.28 8.94
C VAL A 151 2.37 20.16 10.19
N LYS A 152 1.19 20.63 10.58
CA LYS A 152 1.02 21.47 11.77
C LYS A 152 0.71 20.61 12.98
N GLU A 153 1.46 20.81 14.06
CA GLU A 153 1.40 19.99 15.27
C GLU A 153 1.23 20.87 16.52
N THR A 154 0.53 20.35 17.52
CA THR A 154 0.43 20.97 18.85
C THR A 154 0.97 20.02 19.90
N LEU A 155 2.12 20.37 20.46
CA LEU A 155 2.75 19.64 21.55
C LEU A 155 2.27 20.20 22.89
N ASN A 156 1.87 19.31 23.80
CA ASN A 156 1.56 19.68 25.18
C ASN A 156 2.59 19.05 26.12
N PHE A 157 2.92 19.78 27.18
CA PHE A 157 3.91 19.39 28.16
C PHE A 157 3.40 19.59 29.56
N LYS A 158 3.90 18.77 30.47
CA LYS A 158 3.71 18.94 31.91
C LYS A 158 5.04 18.90 32.65
N LYS A 159 5.16 19.72 33.67
CA LYS A 159 6.32 19.79 34.53
C LYS A 159 6.20 18.77 35.64
N GLU A 160 7.07 17.77 35.59
CA GLU A 160 7.21 16.76 36.61
C GLU A 160 8.42 17.03 37.51
N LYS A 161 8.67 16.13 38.47
CA LYS A 161 9.80 16.25 39.41
C LYS A 161 11.16 16.29 38.70
N ASP A 162 11.27 15.55 37.59
CA ASP A 162 12.53 15.34 36.88
C ASP A 162 12.69 16.23 35.62
N GLY A 163 11.67 17.01 35.26
CA GLY A 163 11.72 17.90 34.10
C GLY A 163 10.36 18.12 33.45
N TRP A 164 10.38 18.77 32.28
CA TRP A 164 9.21 18.83 31.41
C TRP A 164 9.09 17.53 30.62
N LYS A 165 7.88 17.01 30.49
CA LYS A 165 7.54 15.79 29.73
C LYS A 165 6.46 16.10 28.71
N LEU A 166 6.50 15.45 27.55
CA LEU A 166 5.39 15.43 26.59
C LEU A 166 4.20 14.71 27.22
N THR A 167 3.01 15.31 27.08
CA THR A 167 1.75 14.73 27.56
C THR A 167 0.75 14.49 26.46
N LYS A 168 0.88 15.18 25.31
CA LYS A 168 0.00 14.99 24.16
C LYS A 168 0.66 15.45 22.86
N ILE A 169 0.43 14.67 21.82
CA ILE A 169 0.71 14.93 20.41
C ILE A 169 -0.60 14.79 19.63
N SER A 170 -0.69 15.38 18.44
CA SER A 170 -1.96 15.45 17.70
C SER A 170 -1.88 15.01 16.25
N LYS A 171 -0.69 14.99 15.64
CA LYS A 171 -0.49 14.84 14.18
C LYS A 171 0.76 14.03 13.83
N LEU A 172 1.20 13.13 14.71
CA LEU A 172 2.36 12.28 14.45
C LEU A 172 2.09 11.33 13.27
N GLY A 173 0.95 10.66 13.22
CA GLY A 173 0.54 9.84 12.09
C GLY A 173 0.53 10.58 10.75
N GLU A 174 0.15 11.85 10.72
CA GLU A 174 0.18 12.67 9.50
C GLU A 174 1.63 12.93 9.04
N ALA A 175 2.52 13.24 9.98
CA ALA A 175 3.95 13.46 9.71
C ALA A 175 4.68 12.18 9.27
N PHE A 176 4.25 11.01 9.76
CA PHE A 176 4.84 9.71 9.46
C PHE A 176 4.05 8.89 8.43
N SER A 177 3.02 9.45 7.79
CA SER A 177 2.17 8.76 6.82
C SER A 177 2.94 8.05 5.68
N PHE A 178 4.18 8.44 5.41
CA PHE A 178 5.06 7.76 4.46
C PHE A 178 5.41 6.32 4.83
N VAL A 179 5.36 5.91 6.10
CA VAL A 179 5.67 4.52 6.53
C VAL A 179 4.60 3.52 6.07
N TYR A 180 3.44 4.02 5.65
CA TYR A 180 2.32 3.24 5.14
C TYR A 180 2.19 3.30 3.61
N ALA A 181 3.14 3.95 2.94
CA ALA A 181 3.14 4.10 1.49
C ALA A 181 4.36 3.38 0.89
N LEU A 182 4.14 2.69 -0.23
CA LEU A 182 5.20 2.04 -0.98
C LEU A 182 5.48 2.83 -2.27
N PRO A 183 6.76 3.07 -2.62
CA PRO A 183 7.10 3.60 -3.92
C PRO A 183 6.74 2.57 -5.01
N ASN A 184 6.32 3.05 -6.18
CA ASN A 184 6.07 2.19 -7.32
C ASN A 184 7.41 1.72 -7.93
N VAL A 185 7.96 0.63 -7.41
CA VAL A 185 9.21 0.02 -7.91
C VAL A 185 8.87 -1.25 -8.68
N ILE A 186 9.52 -1.44 -9.83
CA ILE A 186 9.44 -2.67 -10.61
C ILE A 186 10.23 -3.75 -9.86
N LEU A 187 9.61 -4.40 -8.87
CA LEU A 187 10.26 -5.41 -8.04
C LEU A 187 10.19 -6.80 -8.70
N GLU A 188 11.34 -7.44 -8.85
CA GLU A 188 11.39 -8.90 -8.98
C GLU A 188 10.93 -9.54 -7.63
N PRO A 189 10.08 -10.58 -7.64
CA PRO A 189 9.36 -11.03 -6.45
C PRO A 189 10.28 -11.53 -5.31
N GLN A 190 10.03 -11.06 -4.07
CA GLN A 190 10.66 -11.51 -2.82
C GLN A 190 9.66 -12.33 -1.96
N PRO A 191 10.13 -13.27 -1.10
CA PRO A 191 9.30 -14.26 -0.42
C PRO A 191 8.82 -13.76 0.96
N THR A 192 7.55 -13.99 1.28
CA THR A 192 6.84 -13.46 2.45
C THR A 192 6.93 -14.34 3.71
N GLY A 193 6.80 -13.71 4.88
CA GLY A 193 6.78 -14.36 6.20
C GLY A 193 5.96 -13.60 7.26
N ASP A 194 5.01 -14.36 7.83
CA ASP A 194 4.24 -14.27 9.09
C ASP A 194 3.04 -13.31 9.29
N GLU A 195 1.94 -13.93 9.78
CA GLU A 195 0.52 -13.52 9.92
C GLU A 195 0.23 -12.44 11.00
N PRO A 196 -0.82 -11.59 10.84
CA PRO A 196 -1.33 -10.76 11.93
C PRO A 196 -2.51 -11.39 12.70
N SER A 197 -2.59 -11.07 14.01
CA SER A 197 -3.59 -11.54 14.97
C SER A 197 -4.82 -10.64 15.10
N THR A 198 -6.00 -11.24 15.26
CA THR A 198 -7.32 -10.60 15.40
C THR A 198 -7.70 -10.20 16.83
N SER A 199 -8.10 -8.94 17.06
CA SER A 199 -9.34 -8.57 17.80
C SER A 199 -9.56 -7.05 17.87
N GLU A 200 -10.51 -6.49 17.12
CA GLU A 200 -10.97 -5.11 17.27
C GLU A 200 -12.50 -4.99 17.46
N SER A 201 -12.92 -3.87 18.06
CA SER A 201 -14.27 -3.62 18.56
C SER A 201 -15.26 -3.27 17.44
N SER A 202 -16.52 -3.69 17.57
CA SER A 202 -17.53 -3.62 16.49
C SER A 202 -17.98 -2.21 16.09
N SER A 203 -17.56 -1.15 16.79
CA SER A 203 -17.88 0.24 16.40
C SER A 203 -16.85 0.85 15.45
N GLN A 204 -15.57 0.45 15.54
CA GLN A 204 -14.50 0.99 14.69
C GLN A 204 -14.60 0.45 13.25
N VAL A 205 -14.92 -0.85 13.11
CA VAL A 205 -15.13 -1.49 11.80
C VAL A 205 -16.27 -0.82 11.00
N SER A 206 -17.30 -0.33 11.68
CA SER A 206 -18.43 0.34 11.02
C SER A 206 -18.06 1.70 10.42
N ASP A 207 -17.18 2.46 11.07
CA ASP A 207 -16.74 3.77 10.58
C ASP A 207 -15.75 3.60 9.43
N LEU A 208 -14.82 2.64 9.57
CA LEU A 208 -13.88 2.25 8.52
C LEU A 208 -14.59 1.85 7.22
N TYR A 209 -15.57 0.95 7.33
CA TYR A 209 -16.36 0.50 6.20
C TYR A 209 -17.05 1.66 5.46
N LYS A 210 -17.50 2.68 6.21
CA LYS A 210 -18.15 3.83 5.63
C LYS A 210 -17.17 4.67 4.80
N GLU A 211 -15.99 4.94 5.32
CA GLU A 211 -14.97 5.72 4.63
C GLU A 211 -14.48 5.00 3.37
N ALA A 212 -14.23 3.70 3.46
CA ALA A 212 -13.87 2.85 2.32
C ALA A 212 -14.87 2.98 1.17
N ARG A 213 -16.17 2.86 1.46
CA ARG A 213 -17.24 3.01 0.45
C ARG A 213 -17.23 4.38 -0.23
N GLU A 214 -17.10 5.46 0.54
CA GLU A 214 -17.06 6.82 -0.02
C GLU A 214 -15.88 6.99 -0.97
N ALA A 215 -14.71 6.44 -0.61
CA ALA A 215 -13.53 6.46 -1.45
C ALA A 215 -13.65 5.57 -2.70
N TYR A 216 -14.24 4.37 -2.60
CA TYR A 216 -14.52 3.51 -3.76
C TYR A 216 -15.50 4.15 -4.74
N LEU A 217 -16.57 4.79 -4.25
CA LEU A 217 -17.52 5.50 -5.11
C LEU A 217 -16.86 6.65 -5.86
N TYR A 218 -15.94 7.37 -5.20
CA TYR A 218 -15.16 8.40 -5.85
C TYR A 218 -14.28 7.81 -6.96
N LEU A 219 -13.52 6.75 -6.67
CA LEU A 219 -12.67 6.06 -7.64
C LEU A 219 -13.47 5.56 -8.85
N LEU A 220 -14.59 4.86 -8.63
CA LEU A 220 -15.48 4.38 -9.68
C LEU A 220 -15.95 5.52 -10.58
N GLY A 221 -16.33 6.67 -10.00
CA GLY A 221 -16.71 7.86 -10.76
C GLY A 221 -15.59 8.39 -11.66
N THR A 222 -14.32 8.29 -11.24
CA THR A 222 -13.17 8.69 -12.07
C THR A 222 -12.85 7.70 -13.19
N LYS A 223 -13.21 6.42 -13.04
CA LYS A 223 -12.91 5.33 -13.98
C LYS A 223 -14.10 4.90 -14.84
N GLU A 224 -15.29 5.46 -14.61
CA GLU A 224 -16.56 5.09 -15.28
C GLU A 224 -16.42 4.92 -16.79
N ALA A 225 -15.84 5.90 -17.48
CA ALA A 225 -15.74 5.88 -18.94
C ALA A 225 -14.91 4.70 -19.46
N ALA A 226 -13.81 4.36 -18.78
CA ALA A 226 -12.92 3.27 -19.16
C ALA A 226 -13.55 1.90 -18.87
N ILE A 227 -14.20 1.75 -17.71
CA ILE A 227 -14.92 0.53 -17.32
C ILE A 227 -16.05 0.24 -18.30
N ARG A 228 -16.95 1.21 -18.51
CA ARG A 228 -18.09 1.04 -19.44
C ARG A 228 -17.65 0.76 -20.87
N LYS A 229 -16.50 1.31 -21.28
CA LYS A 229 -15.93 1.01 -22.59
C LYS A 229 -15.49 -0.44 -22.68
N ALA A 230 -14.81 -0.98 -21.67
CA ALA A 230 -14.46 -2.40 -21.62
C ALA A 230 -15.73 -3.27 -21.65
N GLU A 231 -16.74 -2.97 -20.82
CA GLU A 231 -18.01 -3.71 -20.81
C GLU A 231 -18.67 -3.73 -22.19
N LYS A 232 -18.66 -2.59 -22.89
CA LYS A 232 -19.21 -2.46 -24.24
C LYS A 232 -18.40 -3.22 -25.29
N ILE A 233 -17.06 -3.18 -25.22
CA ILE A 233 -16.17 -3.87 -26.19
C ILE A 233 -16.37 -5.38 -26.11
N TYR A 234 -16.38 -5.94 -24.90
CA TYR A 234 -16.44 -7.39 -24.71
C TYR A 234 -17.86 -7.92 -24.49
N GLY A 235 -18.86 -7.04 -24.31
CA GLY A 235 -20.25 -7.41 -24.06
C GLY A 235 -20.45 -8.16 -22.74
N LYS A 236 -19.64 -7.83 -21.72
CA LYS A 236 -19.61 -8.48 -20.41
C LYS A 236 -19.56 -7.43 -19.29
N SER A 237 -20.03 -7.82 -18.11
CA SER A 237 -19.84 -7.09 -16.87
C SER A 237 -18.42 -7.29 -16.34
N PHE A 238 -17.86 -6.29 -15.67
CA PHE A 238 -16.45 -6.29 -15.27
C PHE A 238 -16.14 -5.68 -13.91
N CYS A 239 -17.13 -5.43 -13.05
CA CYS A 239 -16.90 -4.90 -11.72
C CYS A 239 -17.25 -5.93 -10.64
N ASN A 240 -16.52 -5.93 -9.53
CA ASN A 240 -16.87 -6.67 -8.33
C ASN A 240 -16.42 -5.91 -7.09
N TYR A 241 -17.13 -6.12 -5.98
CA TYR A 241 -16.85 -5.54 -4.68
C TYR A 241 -16.98 -6.64 -3.63
N VAL A 242 -15.85 -7.17 -3.18
CA VAL A 242 -15.83 -8.42 -2.40
C VAL A 242 -14.61 -8.44 -1.48
N ASP A 243 -14.81 -8.90 -0.25
CA ASP A 243 -13.75 -9.15 0.74
C ASP A 243 -12.95 -10.40 0.35
N LEU A 244 -11.75 -10.17 -0.18
CA LEU A 244 -10.82 -11.17 -0.68
C LEU A 244 -9.89 -11.68 0.42
N ASN A 245 -9.50 -10.81 1.36
CA ASN A 245 -8.48 -11.08 2.37
C ASN A 245 -9.06 -11.51 3.75
N GLY A 246 -10.35 -11.30 3.97
CA GLY A 246 -11.07 -11.63 5.19
C GLY A 246 -10.98 -10.57 6.30
N ASP A 247 -10.57 -9.35 5.99
CA ASP A 247 -10.44 -8.24 6.96
C ASP A 247 -11.75 -7.47 7.21
N SER A 248 -12.83 -7.87 6.54
CA SER A 248 -14.17 -7.23 6.58
C SER A 248 -14.27 -5.88 5.85
N VAL A 249 -13.26 -5.46 5.10
CA VAL A 249 -13.27 -4.32 4.16
C VAL A 249 -13.14 -4.85 2.74
N PRO A 250 -14.22 -4.87 1.95
CA PRO A 250 -14.19 -5.43 0.61
C PRO A 250 -13.24 -4.67 -0.30
N GLU A 251 -12.52 -5.41 -1.14
CA GLU A 251 -11.74 -4.87 -2.24
C GLU A 251 -12.62 -4.58 -3.45
N LEU A 252 -12.23 -3.55 -4.19
CA LEU A 252 -12.86 -3.20 -5.46
C LEU A 252 -12.02 -3.74 -6.61
N LEU A 253 -12.62 -4.60 -7.44
CA LEU A 253 -11.98 -5.15 -8.63
C LEU A 253 -12.73 -4.70 -9.86
N PHE A 254 -12.03 -4.23 -10.88
CA PHE A 254 -12.66 -4.02 -12.18
C PHE A 254 -11.72 -4.18 -13.37
N VAL A 255 -12.29 -4.48 -14.54
CA VAL A 255 -11.57 -4.42 -15.81
C VAL A 255 -11.90 -3.11 -16.54
N SER A 256 -10.87 -2.38 -16.99
CA SER A 256 -11.03 -1.10 -17.67
C SER A 256 -10.25 -1.05 -18.99
N ALA A 257 -10.76 -0.31 -19.98
CA ALA A 257 -10.09 -0.19 -21.27
C ALA A 257 -8.79 0.63 -21.14
N ASP A 258 -7.67 0.09 -21.64
CA ASP A 258 -6.33 0.68 -21.47
C ASP A 258 -6.21 2.07 -22.11
N LYS A 259 -6.94 2.28 -23.20
CA LYS A 259 -7.01 3.55 -23.91
C LYS A 259 -8.47 3.96 -24.08
N PRO A 260 -8.98 4.88 -23.23
CA PRO A 260 -10.39 5.29 -23.29
C PRO A 260 -10.77 5.96 -24.63
N ASP A 261 -9.80 6.51 -25.37
CA ASP A 261 -10.02 7.21 -26.64
C ASP A 261 -9.66 6.41 -27.90
N ASP A 262 -9.09 5.22 -27.78
CA ASP A 262 -8.62 4.41 -28.91
C ASP A 262 -9.58 3.26 -29.23
N ASP A 263 -9.83 2.96 -30.50
CA ASP A 263 -10.60 1.76 -30.88
C ASP A 263 -9.80 0.46 -30.64
N ASN A 264 -8.50 0.58 -30.31
CA ASN A 264 -7.70 -0.52 -29.84
C ASN A 264 -8.28 -1.15 -28.57
N SER A 265 -8.28 -2.46 -28.59
CA SER A 265 -9.21 -3.30 -27.86
C SER A 265 -8.45 -4.22 -26.93
N SER A 266 -7.79 -3.61 -25.96
CA SER A 266 -7.22 -4.26 -24.79
C SER A 266 -7.80 -3.63 -23.53
N ALA A 267 -7.86 -4.41 -22.46
CA ALA A 267 -8.31 -3.97 -21.16
C ALA A 267 -7.47 -4.62 -20.06
N SER A 268 -7.31 -3.90 -18.96
CA SER A 268 -6.52 -4.30 -17.80
C SER A 268 -7.42 -4.57 -16.62
N LEU A 269 -7.05 -5.56 -15.81
CA LEU A 269 -7.65 -5.80 -14.50
C LEU A 269 -6.96 -4.89 -13.48
N HIS A 270 -7.77 -4.29 -12.62
CA HIS A 270 -7.32 -3.52 -11.48
C HIS A 270 -7.99 -4.05 -10.20
N VAL A 271 -7.21 -4.17 -9.13
CA VAL A 271 -7.69 -4.48 -7.77
C VAL A 271 -7.25 -3.36 -6.86
N TYR A 272 -8.20 -2.87 -6.08
CA TYR A 272 -8.01 -1.77 -5.17
C TYR A 272 -8.41 -2.16 -3.75
N GLU A 273 -7.61 -1.70 -2.79
CA GLU A 273 -7.82 -1.88 -1.36
C GLU A 273 -7.96 -0.50 -0.69
N TYR A 274 -8.77 -0.40 0.35
CA TYR A 274 -8.87 0.82 1.16
C TYR A 274 -7.79 0.83 2.25
N ASN A 275 -6.89 1.80 2.19
CA ASN A 275 -5.90 1.99 3.23
C ASN A 275 -6.46 2.92 4.32
N GLU A 276 -6.80 2.33 5.46
CA GLU A 276 -7.38 3.03 6.61
C GLU A 276 -6.50 4.17 7.15
N TYR A 277 -5.18 4.02 7.05
CA TYR A 277 -4.23 5.00 7.59
C TYR A 277 -4.10 6.22 6.68
N ALA A 278 -4.09 5.99 5.37
CA ALA A 278 -4.02 7.05 4.37
C ALA A 278 -5.39 7.70 4.11
N GLY A 279 -6.48 7.01 4.48
CA GLY A 279 -7.84 7.45 4.19
C GLY A 279 -8.13 7.46 2.69
N GLU A 280 -7.44 6.59 1.92
CA GLU A 280 -7.51 6.56 0.47
C GLU A 280 -7.50 5.13 -0.08
N VAL A 281 -7.94 4.99 -1.32
CA VAL A 281 -8.00 3.73 -2.04
C VAL A 281 -6.73 3.57 -2.86
N LEU A 282 -6.01 2.46 -2.68
CA LEU A 282 -4.74 2.15 -3.33
C LEU A 282 -4.93 1.06 -4.38
N GLU A 283 -4.28 1.22 -5.54
CA GLU A 283 -4.21 0.15 -6.54
C GLU A 283 -3.14 -0.85 -6.13
N VAL A 284 -3.54 -2.07 -5.77
CA VAL A 284 -2.65 -3.10 -5.23
C VAL A 284 -2.29 -4.16 -6.27
N ILE A 285 -3.15 -4.38 -7.27
CA ILE A 285 -2.87 -5.29 -8.39
C ILE A 285 -3.32 -4.64 -9.70
N THR A 286 -2.42 -4.66 -10.68
CA THR A 286 -2.74 -4.33 -12.07
C THR A 286 -2.21 -5.42 -13.00
N ILE A 287 -3.10 -6.04 -13.78
CA ILE A 287 -2.74 -7.01 -14.82
C ILE A 287 -3.13 -6.41 -16.17
N ASN A 288 -2.11 -5.99 -16.91
CA ASN A 288 -2.28 -5.36 -18.20
C ASN A 288 -2.77 -6.35 -19.27
N GLU A 289 -3.57 -5.87 -20.21
CA GLU A 289 -4.02 -6.63 -21.39
C GLU A 289 -4.67 -7.98 -21.05
N ILE A 290 -5.37 -8.06 -19.90
CA ILE A 290 -6.04 -9.27 -19.43
C ILE A 290 -7.13 -9.75 -20.39
N ALA A 291 -7.73 -8.82 -21.13
CA ALA A 291 -8.67 -9.08 -22.20
C ALA A 291 -8.30 -8.26 -23.44
N TYR A 292 -8.37 -8.87 -24.62
CA TYR A 292 -8.23 -8.17 -25.90
C TYR A 292 -9.07 -8.82 -26.99
N THR A 293 -9.42 -8.09 -28.06
CA THR A 293 -10.39 -8.61 -29.07
C THR A 293 -9.77 -9.50 -30.16
N ALA A 294 -8.46 -9.76 -30.13
CA ALA A 294 -7.87 -10.77 -31.01
C ALA A 294 -8.25 -12.18 -30.49
N GLU A 295 -7.79 -13.25 -31.13
CA GLU A 295 -8.14 -14.64 -30.75
C GLU A 295 -7.64 -15.07 -29.35
N GLY A 296 -7.16 -14.14 -28.52
CA GLY A 296 -6.66 -14.38 -27.17
C GLY A 296 -7.08 -13.28 -26.18
N GLY A 297 -6.83 -13.52 -24.89
CA GLY A 297 -7.22 -12.63 -23.80
C GLY A 297 -8.42 -13.17 -23.06
N SER A 298 -8.21 -14.28 -22.33
CA SER A 298 -9.19 -14.80 -21.39
C SER A 298 -8.59 -14.99 -20.00
N PHE A 299 -9.42 -14.99 -18.98
CA PHE A 299 -8.96 -15.04 -17.60
C PHE A 299 -10.01 -15.59 -16.65
N PHE A 300 -9.53 -16.00 -15.49
CA PHE A 300 -10.35 -16.27 -14.31
C PHE A 300 -9.58 -15.92 -13.04
N ILE A 301 -10.33 -15.47 -12.05
CA ILE A 301 -9.88 -14.96 -10.77
C ILE A 301 -10.59 -15.75 -9.69
N TYR A 302 -9.82 -16.34 -8.78
CA TYR A 302 -10.37 -17.14 -7.70
C TYR A 302 -9.57 -17.00 -6.43
N THR A 303 -10.23 -17.22 -5.30
CA THR A 303 -9.60 -17.25 -4.00
C THR A 303 -9.48 -18.69 -3.50
N THR A 304 -8.44 -18.91 -2.71
CA THR A 304 -8.27 -20.06 -1.83
C THR A 304 -8.35 -19.57 -0.39
N ALA A 305 -8.18 -20.45 0.59
CA ALA A 305 -8.13 -20.04 1.99
C ALA A 305 -6.94 -19.12 2.35
N SER A 306 -5.94 -18.98 1.47
CA SER A 306 -4.70 -18.24 1.77
C SER A 306 -4.17 -17.42 0.60
N ASN A 307 -4.87 -17.39 -0.54
CA ASN A 307 -4.36 -16.75 -1.74
C ASN A 307 -5.50 -16.22 -2.61
N LEU A 308 -5.24 -15.10 -3.29
CA LEU A 308 -5.92 -14.71 -4.52
C LEU A 308 -5.11 -15.25 -5.72
N VAL A 309 -5.78 -15.84 -6.70
CA VAL A 309 -5.14 -16.40 -7.89
C VAL A 309 -5.79 -15.84 -9.14
N ILE A 310 -4.97 -15.26 -10.01
CA ILE A 310 -5.39 -14.71 -11.30
C ILE A 310 -4.70 -15.51 -12.39
N THR A 311 -5.46 -16.19 -13.24
CA THR A 311 -4.91 -16.86 -14.42
C THR A 311 -5.37 -16.17 -15.68
N THR A 312 -4.42 -15.93 -16.57
CA THR A 312 -4.62 -15.26 -17.86
C THR A 312 -4.18 -16.18 -18.99
N HIS A 313 -4.86 -16.07 -20.12
CA HIS A 313 -4.59 -16.76 -21.36
C HIS A 313 -4.38 -15.71 -22.44
N SER A 314 -3.19 -15.68 -23.02
CA SER A 314 -2.83 -14.76 -24.09
C SER A 314 -2.12 -15.50 -25.23
N GLY A 315 -1.76 -14.78 -26.29
CA GLY A 315 -1.13 -15.34 -27.49
C GLY A 315 -2.07 -15.43 -28.69
N GLU A 316 -1.50 -15.81 -29.83
CA GLU A 316 -2.18 -15.86 -31.12
C GLU A 316 -1.79 -17.11 -31.90
N SER A 317 -2.76 -17.66 -32.65
CA SER A 317 -2.59 -18.71 -33.66
C SER A 317 -1.89 -19.98 -33.14
N SER A 318 -0.56 -19.98 -33.16
CA SER A 318 0.28 -21.13 -32.84
C SER A 318 0.94 -21.06 -31.48
N ASN A 319 0.91 -19.91 -30.79
CA ASN A 319 1.59 -19.72 -29.51
C ASN A 319 0.59 -19.15 -28.51
N HIS A 320 0.25 -19.92 -27.48
CA HIS A 320 -0.59 -19.47 -26.39
C HIS A 320 0.21 -19.48 -25.09
N HIS A 321 -0.03 -18.50 -24.24
CA HIS A 321 0.59 -18.35 -22.94
C HIS A 321 -0.49 -18.45 -21.88
N VAL A 322 -0.32 -19.34 -20.91
CA VAL A 322 -1.16 -19.41 -19.72
C VAL A 322 -0.31 -18.95 -18.54
N VAL A 323 -0.64 -17.80 -17.96
CA VAL A 323 0.10 -17.22 -16.83
C VAL A 323 -0.79 -17.16 -15.61
N THR A 324 -0.38 -17.83 -14.54
CA THR A 324 -1.04 -17.83 -13.24
C THR A 324 -0.22 -17.02 -12.24
N TYR A 325 -0.79 -15.91 -11.78
CA TYR A 325 -0.29 -15.07 -10.70
C TYR A 325 -0.94 -15.52 -9.40
N VAL A 326 -0.14 -15.68 -8.35
CA VAL A 326 -0.60 -16.06 -7.02
C VAL A 326 -0.24 -14.93 -6.07
N TYR A 327 -1.24 -14.36 -5.42
CA TYR A 327 -1.11 -13.34 -4.41
C TYR A 327 -1.49 -13.92 -3.06
N ASP A 328 -0.81 -13.54 -1.99
CA ASP A 328 -1.22 -13.90 -0.63
C ASP A 328 -2.45 -13.07 -0.19
N LEU A 329 -2.87 -13.22 1.07
CA LEU A 329 -4.00 -12.46 1.62
C LEU A 329 -3.69 -10.97 1.81
N HIS A 330 -2.42 -10.56 1.81
CA HIS A 330 -2.06 -9.14 1.78
C HIS A 330 -1.94 -8.61 0.34
N LEU A 331 -2.45 -9.38 -0.63
CA LEU A 331 -2.45 -9.07 -2.05
C LEU A 331 -1.03 -8.84 -2.61
N ALA A 332 -0.01 -9.38 -1.94
CA ALA A 332 1.37 -9.35 -2.40
C ALA A 332 1.63 -10.55 -3.33
N LEU A 333 2.30 -10.30 -4.46
CA LEU A 333 2.62 -11.34 -5.44
C LEU A 333 3.61 -12.36 -4.82
N SER A 334 3.14 -13.58 -4.58
CA SER A 334 3.92 -14.65 -3.95
C SER A 334 4.57 -15.59 -4.96
N ASP A 335 3.88 -15.90 -6.05
CA ASP A 335 4.36 -16.81 -7.09
C ASP A 335 3.81 -16.42 -8.47
N THR A 336 4.52 -16.85 -9.53
CA THR A 336 4.00 -16.82 -10.90
C THR A 336 4.40 -18.10 -11.62
N TYR A 337 3.43 -18.70 -12.31
CA TYR A 337 3.61 -19.91 -13.10
C TYR A 337 3.19 -19.63 -14.53
N GLN A 338 3.96 -20.11 -15.50
CA GLN A 338 3.63 -19.94 -16.92
C GLN A 338 3.74 -21.26 -17.66
N ARG A 339 2.76 -21.53 -18.52
CA ARG A 339 2.77 -22.61 -19.51
C ARG A 339 2.62 -22.01 -20.90
N ASP A 340 3.61 -22.26 -21.74
CA ASP A 340 3.56 -21.90 -23.15
C ASP A 340 3.11 -23.12 -23.97
N GLU A 341 2.12 -22.91 -24.82
CA GLU A 341 1.55 -23.93 -25.70
C GLU A 341 1.89 -23.59 -27.15
N HIS A 342 2.67 -24.46 -27.78
CA HIS A 342 3.08 -24.30 -29.17
C HIS A 342 2.35 -25.32 -30.04
N TYR A 343 1.47 -24.84 -30.91
CA TYR A 343 0.79 -25.64 -31.91
C TYR A 343 1.57 -25.61 -33.23
N SER A 344 1.78 -26.80 -33.81
CA SER A 344 2.39 -26.97 -35.12
C SER A 344 1.62 -27.97 -35.97
N TYR A 345 1.52 -27.71 -37.26
CA TYR A 345 0.90 -28.60 -38.25
C TYR A 345 1.94 -28.99 -39.30
N ASP A 346 2.15 -30.30 -39.47
CA ASP A 346 2.96 -30.83 -40.57
C ASP A 346 2.04 -31.27 -41.74
N PRO A 347 2.01 -30.50 -42.85
CA PRO A 347 1.14 -30.81 -43.99
C PRO A 347 1.52 -32.09 -44.73
N ASN A 348 2.74 -32.61 -44.54
CA ASN A 348 3.17 -33.83 -45.22
C ASN A 348 2.67 -35.09 -44.52
N THR A 349 2.52 -35.03 -43.20
CA THR A 349 2.01 -36.14 -42.38
C THR A 349 0.56 -35.96 -41.96
N ASP A 350 -0.03 -34.80 -42.28
CA ASP A 350 -1.38 -34.37 -41.85
C ASP A 350 -1.55 -34.52 -40.33
N LYS A 351 -0.50 -34.13 -39.59
CA LYS A 351 -0.42 -34.31 -38.15
C LYS A 351 -0.27 -32.97 -37.45
N GLU A 352 -1.17 -32.72 -36.51
CA GLU A 352 -1.10 -31.64 -35.55
C GLU A 352 -0.31 -32.09 -34.31
N THR A 353 0.55 -31.22 -33.79
CA THR A 353 1.32 -31.46 -32.57
C THR A 353 1.30 -30.21 -31.70
N THR A 354 0.89 -30.38 -30.44
CA THR A 354 1.02 -29.36 -29.40
C THR A 354 2.16 -29.74 -28.47
N THR A 355 3.11 -28.84 -28.26
CA THR A 355 4.19 -28.96 -27.27
C THR A 355 4.03 -27.92 -26.18
N TYR A 356 4.51 -28.25 -24.98
CA TYR A 356 4.40 -27.39 -23.82
C TYR A 356 5.78 -27.07 -23.26
N GLU A 357 5.98 -25.81 -22.91
CA GLU A 357 7.10 -25.34 -22.10
C GLU A 357 6.57 -24.78 -20.79
N TYR A 358 7.25 -25.06 -19.69
CA TYR A 358 6.81 -24.68 -18.36
C TYR A 358 7.84 -23.81 -17.69
N TYR A 359 7.35 -22.82 -16.97
CA TYR A 359 8.14 -21.80 -16.34
C TYR A 359 7.61 -21.48 -14.94
N GLN A 360 8.52 -21.11 -14.05
CA GLN A 360 8.22 -20.58 -12.73
C GLN A 360 9.02 -19.29 -12.53
N ALA A 361 8.36 -18.25 -12.03
CA ALA A 361 9.07 -17.06 -11.59
C ALA A 361 9.91 -17.38 -10.36
N THR A 362 11.13 -16.87 -10.34
CA THR A 362 12.03 -16.91 -9.19
C THR A 362 12.46 -15.49 -8.87
N LYS A 363 13.15 -15.32 -7.74
CA LYS A 363 13.75 -14.03 -7.35
C LYS A 363 14.72 -13.43 -8.38
N THR A 364 15.15 -14.20 -9.37
CA THR A 364 16.11 -13.77 -10.42
C THR A 364 15.49 -13.82 -11.81
N GLY A 365 14.16 -13.77 -11.89
CA GLY A 365 13.38 -13.89 -13.12
C GLY A 365 12.78 -15.27 -13.37
N THR A 366 12.21 -15.43 -14.57
CA THR A 366 11.48 -16.62 -14.98
C THR A 366 12.42 -17.72 -15.45
N VAL A 367 12.35 -18.90 -14.84
CA VAL A 367 13.18 -20.06 -15.20
C VAL A 367 12.31 -21.19 -15.73
N SER A 368 12.82 -21.94 -16.71
CA SER A 368 12.16 -23.16 -17.17
C SER A 368 12.14 -24.21 -16.06
N CYS A 369 11.02 -24.91 -15.91
CA CYS A 369 10.82 -25.96 -14.92
C CYS A 369 10.23 -27.22 -15.56
N ASP A 370 10.33 -28.34 -14.84
CA ASP A 370 9.72 -29.59 -15.29
C ASP A 370 8.18 -29.50 -15.23
N GLU A 371 7.50 -30.13 -16.18
CA GLU A 371 6.03 -30.25 -16.24
C GLU A 371 5.42 -30.67 -14.90
N SER A 372 6.07 -31.60 -14.20
CA SER A 372 5.58 -32.10 -12.91
C SER A 372 5.58 -31.04 -11.81
N ILE A 373 6.52 -30.08 -11.83
CA ILE A 373 6.59 -28.99 -10.87
C ILE A 373 5.41 -28.05 -11.10
N TYR A 374 5.23 -27.58 -12.34
CA TYR A 374 4.10 -26.74 -12.74
C TYR A 374 2.76 -27.40 -12.39
N LYS A 375 2.54 -28.64 -12.84
CA LYS A 375 1.28 -29.36 -12.61
C LYS A 375 0.97 -29.52 -11.12
N ASN A 376 1.97 -29.86 -10.31
CA ASN A 376 1.78 -30.00 -8.87
C ASN A 376 1.45 -28.67 -8.19
N ALA A 377 2.03 -27.55 -8.64
CA ALA A 377 1.72 -26.23 -8.11
C ALA A 377 0.29 -25.81 -8.44
N ILE A 378 -0.09 -25.85 -9.73
CA ILE A 378 -1.44 -25.49 -10.18
C ILE A 378 -2.51 -26.39 -9.54
N GLN A 379 -2.28 -27.71 -9.48
CA GLN A 379 -3.24 -28.62 -8.85
C GLN A 379 -3.48 -28.29 -7.37
N LYS A 380 -2.43 -27.93 -6.61
CA LYS A 380 -2.56 -27.54 -5.20
C LYS A 380 -3.40 -26.28 -5.00
N LEU A 381 -3.36 -25.33 -5.94
CA LEU A 381 -4.16 -24.11 -5.90
C LEU A 381 -5.62 -24.44 -6.26
N VAL A 382 -5.83 -25.15 -7.36
CA VAL A 382 -7.15 -25.50 -7.89
C VAL A 382 -7.93 -26.42 -6.94
N ASP A 383 -7.26 -27.36 -6.26
CA ASP A 383 -7.89 -28.25 -5.27
C ASP A 383 -8.39 -27.50 -4.01
N LYS A 384 -7.92 -26.27 -3.80
CA LYS A 384 -8.23 -25.45 -2.63
C LYS A 384 -9.11 -24.24 -2.96
N VAL A 385 -9.66 -24.18 -4.15
CA VAL A 385 -10.54 -23.06 -4.55
C VAL A 385 -11.74 -22.96 -3.62
N VAL A 386 -12.02 -21.75 -3.16
CA VAL A 386 -13.17 -21.43 -2.30
C VAL A 386 -14.22 -20.69 -3.13
N LEU A 387 -13.79 -19.61 -3.81
CA LEU A 387 -14.67 -18.71 -4.54
C LEU A 387 -14.02 -18.30 -5.86
N VAL A 388 -14.79 -18.25 -6.95
CA VAL A 388 -14.39 -17.61 -8.21
C VAL A 388 -15.03 -16.23 -8.23
N VAL A 389 -14.22 -15.18 -8.21
CA VAL A 389 -14.66 -13.78 -8.06
C VAL A 389 -14.72 -13.01 -9.38
N GLY A 390 -14.22 -13.61 -10.46
CA GLY A 390 -14.29 -13.01 -11.78
C GLY A 390 -13.81 -13.98 -12.83
N TYR A 391 -14.42 -13.99 -14.00
CA TYR A 391 -13.97 -14.81 -15.11
C TYR A 391 -14.61 -14.32 -16.40
N ASP A 392 -13.92 -14.53 -17.51
CA ASP A 392 -14.47 -14.32 -18.84
C ASP A 392 -14.48 -15.62 -19.67
N TYR A 393 -13.84 -16.66 -19.14
CA TYR A 393 -13.73 -18.02 -19.67
C TYR A 393 -13.82 -19.04 -18.53
N LEU A 394 -14.37 -20.22 -18.83
CA LEU A 394 -14.37 -21.36 -17.92
C LEU A 394 -13.48 -22.47 -18.47
N PRO A 395 -12.56 -23.03 -17.67
CA PRO A 395 -11.65 -24.08 -18.13
C PRO A 395 -12.38 -25.29 -18.72
N VAL A 396 -11.81 -25.88 -19.77
CA VAL A 396 -12.31 -27.13 -20.38
C VAL A 396 -11.90 -28.37 -19.58
N LYS A 397 -12.60 -29.50 -19.78
CA LYS A 397 -12.46 -30.74 -18.99
C LYS A 397 -11.04 -31.28 -18.85
N ASP A 398 -10.21 -31.10 -19.88
CA ASP A 398 -8.86 -31.64 -19.92
C ASP A 398 -7.81 -30.65 -19.37
N SER A 399 -8.23 -29.45 -18.94
CA SER A 399 -7.39 -28.45 -18.28
C SER A 399 -7.15 -28.82 -16.81
N LEU A 400 -5.97 -28.49 -16.28
CA LEU A 400 -5.66 -28.65 -14.84
C LEU A 400 -6.62 -27.84 -13.97
N GLU A 401 -7.09 -26.72 -14.51
CA GLU A 401 -7.91 -25.70 -13.88
C GLU A 401 -9.41 -26.08 -13.93
N TYR A 402 -9.78 -27.20 -14.54
CA TYR A 402 -11.18 -27.65 -14.68
C TYR A 402 -11.92 -27.77 -13.35
N ALA A 403 -11.22 -28.08 -12.24
CA ALA A 403 -11.88 -28.24 -10.95
C ALA A 403 -12.51 -26.93 -10.44
N ILE A 404 -12.04 -25.76 -10.91
CA ILE A 404 -12.60 -24.44 -10.61
C ILE A 404 -14.08 -24.36 -11.02
N ASN A 405 -14.50 -25.11 -12.04
CA ASN A 405 -15.90 -25.14 -12.46
C ASN A 405 -16.85 -25.68 -11.39
N ASN A 406 -16.35 -26.36 -10.35
CA ASN A 406 -17.17 -26.85 -9.24
C ASN A 406 -17.28 -25.86 -8.07
N ALA A 407 -16.48 -24.79 -8.06
CA ALA A 407 -16.49 -23.78 -7.01
C ALA A 407 -17.73 -22.89 -7.06
N ILE A 408 -18.00 -22.22 -5.94
CA ILE A 408 -18.96 -21.11 -5.87
C ILE A 408 -18.44 -20.00 -6.79
N LYS A 409 -19.35 -19.37 -7.54
CA LYS A 409 -19.00 -18.31 -8.49
C LYS A 409 -19.77 -17.06 -8.13
N LEU A 410 -19.03 -15.98 -7.97
CA LEU A 410 -19.51 -14.62 -7.93
C LEU A 410 -19.17 -14.01 -9.30
N PRO A 411 -20.12 -13.98 -10.26
CA PRO A 411 -19.86 -13.39 -11.56
C PRO A 411 -19.58 -11.90 -11.41
N PHE A 412 -18.80 -11.32 -12.33
CA PHE A 412 -18.71 -9.88 -12.40
C PHE A 412 -20.10 -9.25 -12.60
N GLU A 413 -20.29 -8.13 -11.94
CA GLU A 413 -21.47 -7.29 -12.01
C GLU A 413 -21.21 -6.06 -12.89
N SER A 414 -22.29 -5.44 -13.37
CA SER A 414 -22.13 -4.23 -14.16
C SER A 414 -21.63 -3.08 -13.28
N TYR A 415 -20.97 -2.09 -13.89
CA TYR A 415 -20.62 -0.85 -13.20
C TYR A 415 -21.80 -0.25 -12.41
N ASP A 416 -22.99 -0.26 -13.00
CA ASP A 416 -24.20 0.31 -12.39
C ASP A 416 -24.67 -0.50 -11.17
N ASP A 417 -24.57 -1.83 -11.24
CA ASP A 417 -24.98 -2.72 -10.15
C ASP A 417 -24.04 -2.58 -8.95
N VAL A 418 -22.72 -2.65 -9.15
CA VAL A 418 -21.72 -2.47 -8.07
C VAL A 418 -21.82 -1.07 -7.46
N THR A 419 -21.98 -0.03 -8.29
CA THR A 419 -22.17 1.33 -7.79
C THR A 419 -23.47 1.45 -6.96
N ALA A 420 -24.53 0.74 -7.33
CA ALA A 420 -25.78 0.74 -6.59
C ALA A 420 -25.67 -0.06 -5.28
N GLU A 421 -24.96 -1.19 -5.28
CA GLU A 421 -24.66 -2.01 -4.10
C GLU A 421 -23.91 -1.20 -3.06
N ILE A 422 -22.76 -0.60 -3.41
CA ILE A 422 -21.95 0.20 -2.51
C ILE A 422 -22.77 1.37 -1.91
N LYS A 423 -23.68 1.97 -2.69
CA LYS A 423 -24.58 3.03 -2.21
C LYS A 423 -25.68 2.53 -1.27
N ALA A 424 -26.16 1.30 -1.46
CA ALA A 424 -27.28 0.74 -0.70
C ALA A 424 -26.87 0.26 0.69
N GLU A 425 -25.58 -0.01 0.90
CA GLU A 425 -25.05 -0.44 2.19
C GLU A 425 -24.85 0.71 3.19
N GLY A 426 -24.84 1.97 2.72
CA GLY A 426 -24.75 3.18 3.54
C GLY A 426 -26.10 3.67 4.03
#